data_AF-A0A9E2Q7J7-F1
#
_entry.id   AF-A0A9E2Q7J7-F1
#
_cell.length_a   1.000
_cell.length_b   1.000
_cell.length_c   1.000
_cell.angle_alpha   90.00
_cell.angle_beta   90.00
_cell.angle_gamma   90.00
#
_symmetry.space_group_name_H-M   'P 1'
#
loop_
_entity.id
_entity.type
_entity.pdbx_description
1 polymer ?
#
loop_
_entity_poly.entity_id
_entity_poly.type
_entity_poly.pdbx_seq_one_letter_code
_entity_poly.pdbx_strand_id
1 'polypeptide(L)' 'MYEGAIQDLVDELGRLPGVGPKSAQRIAFYILA' A
#
# COMPACT_ATOMS: atom_id res chain seq x y z
N MET A 1 -9.13 -7.67 10.85
CA MET A 1 -9.92 -6.77 9.99
C MET A 1 -9.06 -5.67 9.37
N TYR A 2 -8.23 -4.94 10.15
CA TYR A 2 -7.31 -3.93 9.61
C TYR A 2 -6.22 -4.47 8.68
N GLU A 3 -5.69 -5.65 8.98
CA GLU A 3 -4.62 -6.26 8.17
C GLU A 3 -5.03 -6.49 6.70
N GLY A 4 -6.30 -6.87 6.47
CA GLY A 4 -6.84 -7.04 5.11
C GLY A 4 -6.99 -5.71 4.36
N ALA A 5 -7.53 -4.68 5.02
CA ALA A 5 -7.71 -3.37 4.39
C ALA A 5 -6.37 -2.66 4.07
N ILE A 6 -5.36 -2.84 4.92
CA ILE A 6 -4.00 -2.36 4.63
C ILE A 6 -3.44 -3.08 3.41
N GLN A 7 -3.66 -4.38 3.30
CA GLN A 7 -3.12 -5.14 2.19
C GLN A 7 -3.80 -4.83 0.86
N ASP A 8 -5.11 -4.63 0.87
CA ASP A 8 -5.85 -4.13 -0.30
C ASP A 8 -5.28 -2.78 -0.76
N LEU A 9 -5.01 -1.86 0.18
CA LEU A 9 -4.42 -0.56 -0.14
C LEU A 9 -3.00 -0.70 -0.73
N VAL A 10 -2.17 -1.59 -0.18
CA VAL A 10 -0.83 -1.87 -0.73
C VAL A 10 -0.93 -2.42 -2.15
N ASP A 11 -1.85 -3.34 -2.40
CA ASP A 11 -2.05 -3.94 -3.71
C ASP A 11 -2.54 -2.90 -4.73
N GLU A 12 -3.48 -2.02 -4.34
CA GLU A 12 -3.93 -0.90 -5.16
C GLU A 12 -2.79 0.06 -5.54
N LEU A 13 -1.99 0.46 -4.55
CA LEU A 13 -0.85 1.34 -4.75
C LEU A 13 0.22 0.70 -5.64
N GLY A 14 0.40 -0.62 -5.56
CA GLY A 14 1.32 -1.39 -6.40
C GLY A 14 0.94 -1.43 -7.89
N ARG A 15 -0.30 -1.07 -8.26
CA ARG A 15 -0.75 -0.98 -9.66
C ARG A 15 -0.32 0.31 -10.36
N LEU A 16 0.18 1.30 -9.60
CA LEU A 16 0.62 2.56 -10.17
C LEU A 16 1.96 2.39 -10.90
N PRO A 17 2.13 2.99 -12.09
CA PRO A 17 3.38 2.90 -12.83
C PRO A 17 4.52 3.50 -12.00
N GLY A 18 5.60 2.74 -11.82
CA GLY A 18 6.76 3.15 -11.02
C GLY A 18 6.63 2.95 -9.51
N VAL A 19 5.51 2.39 -9.01
CA VAL A 19 5.33 2.05 -7.59
C VAL A 19 5.45 0.54 -7.39
N GLY A 20 6.62 0.08 -6.92
CA GLY A 20 6.80 -1.33 -6.55
C GLY A 20 6.25 -1.68 -5.16
N PRO A 21 6.17 -2.98 -4.79
CA PRO A 21 5.55 -3.45 -3.54
C PRO A 21 6.10 -2.79 -2.28
N LYS A 22 7.43 -2.63 -2.19
CA LYS A 22 8.10 -1.97 -1.06
C LYS A 22 7.79 -0.48 -0.97
N SER A 23 7.50 0.17 -2.10
CA SER A 23 7.10 1.57 -2.15
C SER A 23 5.63 1.73 -1.78
N ALA A 24 4.76 0.87 -2.32
CA ALA A 24 3.34 0.82 -1.99
C ALA A 24 3.11 0.63 -0.48
N GLN A 25 3.80 -0.33 0.14
CA GLN A 25 3.75 -0.56 1.59
C GLN A 25 4.15 0.70 2.37
N ARG A 26 5.23 1.37 1.98
CA ARG A 26 5.69 2.60 2.65
C ARG A 26 4.67 3.73 2.54
N ILE A 27 4.04 3.90 1.37
CA ILE A 27 3.00 4.91 1.15
C ILE A 27 1.76 4.59 2.00
N ALA A 28 1.32 3.33 2.03
CA ALA A 28 0.18 2.91 2.86
C ALA A 28 0.38 3.24 4.34
N PHE A 29 1.55 2.90 4.90
CA PHE A 29 1.88 3.23 6.29
C PHE A 29 2.09 4.73 6.53
N TYR A 30 2.48 5.51 5.52
CA TYR A 30 2.56 6.97 5.64
C TYR A 30 1.18 7.63 5.72
N ILE A 31 0.19 7.12 4.97
CA ILE A 31 -1.19 7.66 4.97
C ILE A 31 -1.93 7.35 6.28
N LEU A 32 -1.61 6.20 6.89
CA LEU A 32 -2.25 5.72 8.11
C LEU A 32 -1.55 6.16 9.40
N ALA A 33 -0.43 6.89 9.29
CA ALA A 33 0.25 7.54 10.41
C ALA A 33 -0.52 8.79 10.87
#